data_AF-A0A849TZE7-F1
#
_entry.id   AF-A0A849TZE7-F1
#
_cell.length_a   1.000
_cell.length_b   1.000
_cell.length_c   1.000
_cell.angle_alpha   90.00
_cell.angle_beta   90.00
_cell.angle_gamma   90.00
#
_symmetry.space_group_name_H-M   'P 1'
#
loop_
_entity.id
_entity.type
_entity.pdbx_description
1 polymer ?
#
loop_
_entity_poly.entity_id
_entity_poly.type
_entity_poly.pdbx_seq_one_letter_code
_entity_poly.pdbx_strand_id
1 'polypeptide(L)'
;PFCCPHAPGGEARCVGALTIGEGITRNVAYYVIAHAAKFVRPGSVRIYSDELTVLHNVAFLTPAGHIVLIALNDGVEAQTFNIQFQGNNAVATLPAGTAATFVWRTE
;
A
#
# COMPACT_ATOMS: atom_id res chain seq x y z
N PRO A 1 23.20 0.48 -6.95
CA PRO A 1 23.93 -0.78 -7.24
C PRO A 1 23.91 -1.08 -8.75
N PHE A 2 24.95 -1.70 -9.29
CA PHE A 2 24.92 -2.21 -10.66
C PHE A 2 24.19 -3.56 -10.65
N CYS A 3 23.11 -3.67 -11.41
CA CYS A 3 22.17 -4.78 -11.34
C CYS A 3 22.29 -5.65 -12.60
N CYS A 4 22.89 -6.84 -12.46
CA CYS A 4 23.04 -7.83 -13.52
C CYS A 4 21.99 -8.96 -13.38
N PRO A 5 21.63 -9.66 -14.48
CA PRO A 5 21.97 -9.35 -15.87
C PRO A 5 21.09 -8.23 -16.45
N HIS A 6 21.64 -7.46 -17.38
CA HIS A 6 20.89 -6.50 -18.19
C HIS A 6 21.43 -6.51 -19.63
N ALA A 7 20.64 -6.02 -20.59
CA ALA A 7 21.08 -5.94 -21.98
C ALA A 7 22.21 -4.90 -22.17
N PRO A 8 23.13 -5.07 -23.13
CA PRO A 8 24.05 -4.01 -23.54
C PRO A 8 23.28 -2.75 -23.96
N GLY A 9 23.64 -1.59 -23.39
CA GLY A 9 22.92 -0.32 -23.58
C GLY A 9 21.60 -0.21 -22.79
N GLY A 10 21.22 -1.23 -22.03
CA GLY A 10 20.05 -1.22 -21.14
C GLY A 10 20.32 -0.58 -19.77
N GLU A 11 19.28 -0.44 -18.97
CA GLU A 11 19.35 0.21 -17.65
C GLU A 11 20.03 -0.71 -16.62
N ALA A 12 21.29 -0.40 -16.31
CA ALA A 12 22.13 -1.18 -15.41
C ALA A 12 21.89 -0.90 -13.92
N ARG A 13 21.02 0.05 -13.57
CA ARG A 13 20.71 0.44 -12.19
C ARG A 13 19.24 0.19 -11.81
N CYS A 14 18.47 -0.41 -12.70
CA CYS A 14 17.11 -0.86 -12.40
C CYS A 14 17.16 -1.96 -11.34
N VAL A 15 16.43 -1.76 -10.25
CA VAL A 15 16.27 -2.76 -9.21
C VAL A 15 14.89 -3.41 -9.38
N GLY A 16 14.85 -4.74 -9.43
CA GLY A 16 13.58 -5.48 -9.43
C GLY A 16 12.82 -5.32 -8.11
N ALA A 17 11.54 -5.71 -8.08
CA ALA A 17 10.78 -5.76 -6.82
C ALA A 17 11.46 -6.68 -5.79
N LEU A 18 12.09 -7.76 -6.26
CA LEU A 18 12.92 -8.66 -5.47
C LEU A 18 14.35 -8.67 -6.05
N THR A 19 15.33 -8.79 -5.17
CA THR A 19 16.70 -9.18 -5.53
C THR A 19 16.95 -10.59 -5.02
N ILE A 20 17.37 -11.48 -5.90
CA ILE A 20 17.62 -12.90 -5.61
C ILE A 20 19.13 -13.14 -5.72
N GLY A 21 19.73 -13.66 -4.64
CA GLY A 21 21.15 -14.04 -4.55
C GLY A 21 21.30 -15.21 -3.56
N GLU A 22 22.21 -15.10 -2.59
CA GLU A 22 22.28 -16.05 -1.47
C GLU A 22 21.01 -16.03 -0.59
N GLY A 23 20.23 -14.94 -0.68
CA GLY A 23 18.92 -14.81 -0.07
C GLY A 23 17.98 -13.98 -0.95
N ILE A 24 16.81 -13.65 -0.39
CA ILE A 24 15.79 -12.83 -1.06
C ILE A 24 15.67 -11.49 -0.34
N THR A 25 15.99 -10.41 -1.05
CA THR A 25 15.77 -9.04 -0.58
C THR A 25 14.53 -8.46 -1.25
N ARG A 26 13.61 -7.91 -0.46
CA ARG A 26 12.42 -7.19 -0.95
C ARG A 26 12.74 -5.71 -1.07
N ASN A 27 12.63 -5.17 -2.27
CA ASN A 27 12.83 -3.75 -2.54
C ASN A 27 11.50 -2.99 -2.46
N VAL A 28 11.55 -1.66 -2.53
CA VAL A 28 10.38 -0.77 -2.36
C VAL A 28 9.20 -1.21 -3.24
N ALA A 29 9.44 -1.54 -4.51
CA ALA A 29 8.39 -1.97 -5.43
C ALA A 29 7.64 -3.23 -4.96
N TYR A 30 8.29 -4.16 -4.25
CA TYR A 30 7.60 -5.31 -3.67
C TYR A 30 6.56 -4.85 -2.65
N TYR A 31 6.94 -3.96 -1.74
CA TYR A 31 6.04 -3.50 -0.68
C TYR A 31 4.88 -2.68 -1.25
N VAL A 32 5.14 -1.77 -2.19
CA VAL A 32 4.09 -0.99 -2.87
C VAL A 32 3.04 -1.91 -3.50
N ILE A 33 3.47 -2.91 -4.26
CA ILE A 33 2.56 -3.87 -4.89
C ILE A 33 1.87 -4.72 -3.83
N ALA A 34 2.59 -5.19 -2.80
CA ALA A 34 2.06 -6.08 -1.77
C ALA A 34 0.97 -5.43 -0.90
N HIS A 35 1.08 -4.12 -0.61
CA HIS A 35 0.06 -3.37 0.14
C HIS A 35 -1.31 -3.38 -0.57
N ALA A 36 -1.32 -3.40 -1.90
CA ALA A 36 -2.53 -3.50 -2.70
C ALA A 36 -2.90 -4.94 -3.03
N ALA A 37 -2.02 -5.67 -3.74
CA ALA A 37 -2.33 -6.94 -4.40
C ALA A 37 -2.72 -8.08 -3.45
N LYS A 38 -2.32 -8.00 -2.17
CA LYS A 38 -2.69 -8.99 -1.16
C LYS A 38 -4.19 -8.94 -0.82
N PHE A 39 -4.81 -7.76 -0.90
CA PHE A 39 -6.17 -7.52 -0.39
C PHE A 39 -7.13 -6.99 -1.46
N VAL A 40 -6.63 -6.20 -2.42
CA VAL A 40 -7.38 -5.69 -3.57
C VAL A 40 -7.31 -6.71 -4.70
N ARG A 41 -8.16 -7.74 -4.64
CA ARG A 41 -8.23 -8.81 -5.64
C ARG A 41 -8.93 -8.35 -6.93
N PRO A 42 -8.73 -9.05 -8.07
CA PRO A 42 -9.47 -8.77 -9.29
C PRO A 42 -10.99 -8.72 -9.04
N GLY A 43 -11.66 -7.73 -9.63
CA GLY A 43 -13.08 -7.46 -9.41
C GLY A 43 -13.37 -6.50 -8.26
N SER A 44 -12.38 -6.13 -7.43
CA SER A 44 -12.55 -5.04 -6.47
C SER A 44 -12.84 -3.72 -7.18
N VAL A 45 -13.73 -2.92 -6.60
CA VAL A 45 -14.11 -1.60 -7.12
C VAL A 45 -13.61 -0.52 -6.19
N ARG A 46 -13.04 0.56 -6.75
CA ARG A 46 -12.70 1.75 -5.95
C ARG A 46 -13.99 2.40 -5.47
N ILE A 47 -14.07 2.66 -4.18
CA ILE A 47 -15.19 3.38 -3.56
C ILE A 47 -14.70 4.75 -3.06
N TYR A 48 -15.65 5.61 -2.73
CA TYR A 48 -15.34 6.91 -2.15
C TYR A 48 -14.65 6.77 -0.78
N SER A 49 -13.62 7.58 -0.56
CA SER A 49 -13.00 7.83 0.74
C SER A 49 -12.65 9.32 0.80
N ASP A 50 -12.72 9.92 1.98
CA ASP A 50 -12.47 11.36 2.14
C ASP A 50 -11.03 11.72 1.78
N GLU A 51 -10.87 12.85 1.09
CA GLU A 51 -9.56 13.40 0.76
C GLU A 51 -9.04 14.24 1.94
N LEU A 52 -7.88 13.84 2.48
CA LEU A 52 -7.23 14.52 3.60
C LEU A 52 -5.91 15.11 3.12
N THR A 53 -5.62 16.35 3.51
CA THR A 53 -4.40 17.08 3.10
C THR A 53 -3.11 16.40 3.57
N VAL A 54 -3.16 15.72 4.71
CA VAL A 54 -1.98 15.15 5.39
C VAL A 54 -1.93 13.62 5.36
N LEU A 55 -2.91 12.98 4.71
CA LEU A 55 -3.02 11.53 4.68
C LEU A 55 -3.64 11.06 3.35
N HIS A 56 -2.76 10.71 2.41
CA HIS A 56 -3.18 10.12 1.15
C HIS A 56 -3.83 8.77 1.37
N ASN A 57 -4.97 8.53 0.75
CA ASN A 57 -5.69 7.28 0.93
C ASN A 57 -6.52 6.88 -0.29
N VAL A 58 -6.88 5.60 -0.35
CA VAL A 58 -7.83 5.05 -1.32
C VAL A 58 -8.54 3.85 -0.70
N ALA A 59 -9.85 3.76 -0.92
CA ALA A 59 -10.67 2.65 -0.46
C ALA A 59 -11.22 1.80 -1.62
N PHE A 60 -11.39 0.50 -1.35
CA PHE A 60 -11.95 -0.48 -2.27
C PHE A 60 -13.00 -1.35 -1.59
N LEU A 61 -14.07 -1.69 -2.30
CA LEU A 61 -14.95 -2.80 -1.96
C LEU A 61 -14.51 -4.04 -2.76
N THR A 62 -14.24 -5.12 -2.06
CA THR A 62 -13.83 -6.39 -2.67
C THR A 62 -15.04 -7.23 -3.05
N PRO A 63 -14.93 -8.16 -4.02
CA PRO A 63 -16.02 -9.08 -4.37
C PRO A 63 -16.48 -9.97 -3.21
N ALA A 64 -15.62 -10.15 -2.20
CA ALA A 64 -15.91 -10.94 -1.01
C ALA A 64 -16.60 -10.14 0.12
N GLY A 65 -17.01 -8.89 -0.12
CA GLY A 65 -17.70 -8.07 0.88
C GLY A 65 -16.79 -7.45 1.94
N HIS A 66 -15.50 -7.32 1.67
CA HIS A 66 -14.57 -6.59 2.54
C HIS A 66 -14.31 -5.18 1.99
N ILE A 67 -14.15 -4.22 2.89
CA ILE A 67 -13.55 -2.92 2.59
C ILE A 67 -12.05 -3.02 2.81
N VAL A 68 -11.28 -2.48 1.87
CA VAL A 68 -9.83 -2.35 1.96
C VAL A 68 -9.47 -0.88 1.84
N LEU A 69 -8.88 -0.30 2.88
CA LEU A 69 -8.35 1.05 2.89
C LEU A 69 -6.83 1.00 2.85
N ILE A 70 -6.22 1.65 1.87
CA ILE A 70 -4.77 1.86 1.82
C ILE A 70 -4.52 3.32 2.17
N ALA A 71 -3.69 3.57 3.18
CA ALA A 71 -3.32 4.91 3.63
C ALA A 71 -1.80 5.08 3.61
N LEU A 72 -1.34 6.26 3.24
CA LEU A 72 0.06 6.67 3.19
C LEU A 72 0.22 7.96 4.01
N ASN A 73 1.11 7.90 4.99
CA ASN A 73 1.67 9.08 5.63
C ASN A 73 3.06 9.31 5.03
N ASP A 74 3.14 10.20 4.04
CA ASP A 74 4.39 10.66 3.42
C ASP A 74 4.98 11.89 4.10
N GLY A 75 4.37 12.33 5.22
CA GLY A 75 4.88 13.38 6.07
C GLY A 75 6.07 12.96 6.93
N VAL A 76 6.56 13.93 7.70
CA VAL A 76 7.71 13.77 8.61
C VAL A 76 7.32 13.51 10.07
N GLU A 77 6.02 13.60 10.38
CA GLU A 77 5.46 13.35 11.72
C GLU A 77 4.45 12.21 11.69
N ALA A 78 4.21 11.57 12.84
CA ALA A 78 3.14 10.57 12.96
C ALA A 78 1.76 11.22 12.79
N GLN A 79 0.85 10.53 12.07
CA GLN A 79 -0.51 10.98 11.82
C GLN A 79 -1.50 10.04 12.51
N THR A 80 -2.33 10.60 13.40
CA THR A 80 -3.45 9.89 14.03
C THR A 80 -4.75 10.31 13.36
N PHE A 81 -5.57 9.33 12.95
CA PHE A 81 -6.81 9.57 12.24
C PHE A 81 -7.89 8.56 12.62
N ASN A 82 -9.13 8.90 12.26
CA ASN A 82 -10.31 8.08 12.45
C ASN A 82 -10.71 7.43 11.12
N ILE A 83 -10.91 6.11 11.13
CA ILE A 83 -11.55 5.37 10.04
C ILE A 83 -13.02 5.22 10.41
N GLN A 84 -13.88 5.94 9.68
CA GLN A 84 -15.33 5.93 9.92
C GLN A 84 -16.05 5.15 8.83
N PHE A 85 -16.94 4.24 9.24
CA PHE A 85 -17.74 3.44 8.31
C PHE A 85 -19.08 3.06 8.95
N GLN A 86 -20.19 3.49 8.35
CA GLN A 86 -21.57 3.17 8.79
C GLN A 86 -21.82 3.40 10.29
N GLY A 87 -21.34 4.52 10.84
CA GLY A 87 -21.48 4.85 12.26
C GLY A 87 -20.47 4.16 13.19
N ASN A 88 -19.69 3.20 12.70
CA ASN A 88 -18.56 2.64 13.42
C ASN A 88 -17.32 3.51 13.23
N ASN A 89 -16.42 3.48 14.23
CA ASN A 89 -15.16 4.22 14.20
C ASN A 89 -13.99 3.35 14.69
N ALA A 90 -12.84 3.50 14.07
CA ALA A 90 -11.57 2.95 14.52
C ALA A 90 -10.49 4.03 14.48
N VAL A 91 -9.67 4.11 15.53
CA VAL A 91 -8.53 5.04 15.60
C VAL A 91 -7.28 4.31 15.15
N ALA A 92 -6.50 4.93 14.27
CA ALA A 92 -5.20 4.43 13.84
C ALA A 92 -4.16 5.55 13.87
N THR A 93 -2.90 5.16 14.10
CA THR A 93 -1.74 6.06 14.01
C THR A 93 -0.73 5.48 13.04
N LEU A 94 -0.36 6.25 12.03
CA LEU A 94 0.68 5.92 11.06
C LEU A 94 1.95 6.74 11.36
N PRO A 95 3.10 6.10 11.63
CA PRO A 95 4.38 6.82 11.70
C PRO A 95 4.71 7.52 10.38
N ALA A 96 5.60 8.50 10.44
CA ALA A 96 6.14 9.20 9.28
C ALA A 96 6.74 8.24 8.24
N GLY A 97 6.49 8.49 6.96
CA GLY A 97 7.03 7.71 5.84
C GLY A 97 6.49 6.28 5.75
N THR A 98 5.30 5.99 6.27
CA THR A 98 4.73 4.63 6.28
C THR A 98 3.43 4.52 5.49
N ALA A 99 3.21 3.33 4.93
CA ALA A 99 1.93 2.93 4.35
C ALA A 99 1.31 1.80 5.18
N ALA A 100 -0.02 1.79 5.27
CA ALA A 100 -0.78 0.75 5.95
C ALA A 100 -1.98 0.32 5.09
N THR A 101 -2.36 -0.95 5.22
CA THR A 101 -3.56 -1.50 4.59
C THR A 101 -4.48 -2.03 5.68
N PHE A 102 -5.66 -1.44 5.80
CA PHE A 102 -6.71 -1.82 6.74
C PHE A 102 -7.78 -2.62 6.00
N VAL A 103 -8.29 -3.67 6.63
CA VAL A 103 -9.30 -4.56 6.03
C VAL A 103 -10.37 -4.88 7.06
N TRP A 104 -11.63 -4.70 6.70
CA TRP A 104 -12.78 -5.07 7.53
C TRP A 104 -13.95 -5.54 6.68
N ARG A 105 -14.90 -6.25 7.29
CA ARG A 105 -16.13 -6.70 6.63
C ARG A 105 -17.18 -5.59 6.65
N THR A 106 -18.04 -5.56 5.64
CA THR A 106 -19.20 -4.65 5.64
C THR A 106 -20.33 -5.11 6.57
N GLU A 107 -20.24 -6.35 7.09
CA GLU A 107 -21.21 -7.02 7.96
C GLU A 107 -20.50 -7.72 9.13
#